data_AF-A0A7W2FC26-F1
#
_entry.id   AF-A0A7W2FC26-F1
#
_cell.length_a   1.000
_cell.length_b   1.000
_cell.length_c   1.000
_cell.angle_alpha   90.00
_cell.angle_beta   90.00
_cell.angle_gamma   90.00
#
_symmetry.space_group_name_H-M   'P 1'
#
loop_
_entity.id
_entity.type
_entity.pdbx_description
1 polymer ?
#
loop_
_entity_poly.entity_id
_entity_poly.type
_entity_poly.pdbx_seq_one_letter_code
_entity_poly.pdbx_strand_id
1 'polypeptide(L)'
;MMRRIWYFITDSHKVAVVGFVGFLLFLYLGSAALELTLLWTLAALVAALVGGGIWYGVRWYRGRRASRAMEAEISGEAVAAAPVAGAGATDGSDASAAARAEVNAIRESMLKAIATIKGSRMGMVSGARALYELPWFQVFDKGVMDDAEGREIDFRNTIIIATSNVGSAAMMQACLNKPADQLPTPEELEELLRPQLMRQFKPAFLGRMKIVPFYPLGDEALASIIGLKLARIGQRVRDNHQAEFSYEPSLVEAVLARCTEVDSGARSVDHILNGTLLPEIAEAVLARMADGAAIARIKVGAGRNGQFKYTIK
;
A
#
# COMPACT_ATOMS: atom_id res chain seq x y z
N MET A 1 1.33 23.38 -21.93
CA MET A 1 0.27 23.24 -22.96
C MET A 1 0.31 21.89 -23.69
N MET A 2 1.49 21.34 -24.02
CA MET A 2 1.64 20.05 -24.75
C MET A 2 1.09 18.79 -24.04
N ARG A 3 1.07 18.75 -22.70
CA ARG A 3 0.63 17.56 -21.94
C ARG A 3 -0.89 17.28 -22.04
N ARG A 4 -1.70 18.30 -22.32
CA ARG A 4 -3.15 18.19 -22.54
C ARG A 4 -3.49 17.57 -23.90
N ILE A 5 -2.67 17.86 -24.93
CA ILE A 5 -2.86 17.34 -26.29
C ILE A 5 -2.59 15.83 -26.30
N TRP A 6 -1.55 15.39 -25.60
CA TRP A 6 -1.18 13.98 -25.53
C TRP A 6 -2.27 13.13 -24.86
N TYR A 7 -2.92 13.64 -23.82
CA TYR A 7 -4.02 12.96 -23.12
C TYR A 7 -5.31 12.91 -23.97
N PHE A 8 -5.51 13.88 -24.85
CA PHE A 8 -6.63 13.89 -25.80
C PHE A 8 -6.45 12.83 -26.90
N ILE A 9 -5.20 12.57 -27.32
CA ILE A 9 -4.85 11.58 -28.36
C ILE A 9 -4.86 10.14 -27.84
N THR A 10 -4.76 9.90 -26.53
CA THR A 10 -4.73 8.53 -25.96
C THR A 10 -6.09 8.03 -25.47
N ASP A 11 -7.12 8.87 -25.47
CA ASP A 11 -8.47 8.47 -25.09
C ASP A 11 -9.16 7.72 -26.23
N SER A 12 -9.28 6.39 -26.08
CA SER A 12 -9.84 5.48 -27.09
C SER A 12 -11.21 5.91 -27.65
N HIS A 13 -12.05 6.58 -26.86
CA HIS A 13 -13.34 7.07 -27.34
C HIS A 13 -13.19 8.27 -28.27
N LYS A 14 -12.27 9.18 -27.97
CA LYS A 14 -12.03 10.39 -28.78
C LYS A 14 -11.30 10.05 -30.07
N VAL A 15 -10.36 9.11 -30.01
CA VAL A 15 -9.68 8.58 -31.21
C VAL A 15 -10.68 7.88 -32.13
N ALA A 16 -11.62 7.11 -31.58
CA ALA A 16 -12.67 6.47 -32.38
C ALA A 16 -13.58 7.49 -33.05
N VAL A 17 -13.99 8.56 -32.35
CA VAL A 17 -14.83 9.63 -32.92
C VAL A 17 -14.08 10.40 -34.01
N VAL A 18 -12.83 10.79 -33.78
CA VAL A 18 -12.00 11.49 -34.78
C VAL A 18 -11.74 10.60 -36.00
N GLY A 19 -11.48 9.30 -35.79
CA GLY A 19 -11.33 8.33 -36.86
C GLY A 19 -12.60 8.15 -37.69
N PHE A 20 -13.77 8.12 -37.05
CA PHE A 20 -15.06 8.02 -37.75
C PHE A 20 -15.38 9.27 -38.57
N VAL A 21 -15.13 10.46 -38.02
CA VAL A 21 -15.29 11.73 -38.76
C VAL A 21 -14.33 11.79 -39.94
N GLY A 22 -13.06 11.41 -39.75
CA GLY A 22 -12.08 11.36 -40.84
C GLY A 22 -12.45 10.36 -41.94
N PHE A 23 -13.00 9.21 -41.56
CA PHE A 23 -13.49 8.20 -42.51
C PHE A 23 -14.70 8.69 -43.32
N LEU A 24 -15.67 9.35 -42.68
CA LEU A 24 -16.80 9.97 -43.39
C LEU A 24 -16.33 11.08 -44.33
N LEU A 25 -15.35 11.88 -43.93
CA LEU A 25 -14.78 12.94 -44.77
C LEU A 25 -14.05 12.34 -45.97
N PHE A 26 -13.30 11.26 -45.77
CA PHE A 26 -12.63 10.51 -46.85
C PHE A 26 -13.64 9.93 -47.84
N LEU A 27 -14.75 9.36 -47.36
CA LEU A 27 -15.82 8.87 -48.22
C LEU A 27 -16.52 10.01 -48.98
N TYR A 28 -16.71 11.16 -48.35
CA TYR A 28 -17.30 12.35 -48.99
C TYR A 28 -16.40 12.89 -50.11
N LEU A 29 -15.11 13.08 -49.85
CA LEU A 29 -14.12 13.51 -50.85
C LEU A 29 -13.94 12.46 -51.96
N GLY A 30 -13.93 11.18 -51.61
CA GLY A 30 -13.90 10.08 -52.57
C GLY A 30 -15.14 10.04 -53.48
N SER A 31 -16.31 10.43 -52.98
CA SER A 31 -17.53 10.54 -53.79
C SER A 31 -17.48 11.65 -54.83
N ALA A 32 -16.79 12.76 -54.52
CA ALA A 32 -16.64 13.90 -55.43
C ALA A 32 -15.59 13.63 -56.54
N ALA A 33 -14.60 12.76 -56.28
CA ALA A 33 -13.51 12.50 -57.22
C ALA A 33 -13.79 11.38 -58.23
N LEU A 34 -14.79 10.52 -57.99
CA LEU A 34 -15.00 9.29 -58.76
C LEU A 34 -16.31 9.20 -59.55
N GLU A 35 -17.18 10.22 -59.53
CA GLU A 35 -18.53 10.16 -60.14
C GLU A 35 -19.30 8.86 -59.84
N LEU A 36 -19.04 8.23 -58.69
CA LEU A 36 -19.65 6.96 -58.33
C LEU A 36 -21.08 7.23 -57.81
N THR A 37 -22.06 6.67 -58.52
CA THR A 37 -23.49 6.75 -58.22
C THR A 37 -23.83 6.53 -56.74
N LEU A 38 -24.80 7.31 -56.24
CA LEU A 38 -25.38 7.32 -54.88
C LEU A 38 -25.60 5.94 -54.22
N LEU A 39 -25.77 4.89 -55.03
CA LEU A 39 -25.90 3.50 -54.58
C LEU A 39 -24.67 2.97 -53.82
N TRP A 40 -23.45 3.29 -54.25
CA TRP A 40 -22.23 2.73 -53.64
C TRP A 40 -21.86 3.40 -52.32
N THR A 41 -22.14 4.70 -52.17
CA THR A 41 -21.94 5.41 -50.89
C THR A 41 -22.92 4.90 -49.83
N LEU A 42 -24.16 4.64 -50.22
CA LEU A 42 -25.18 4.07 -49.34
C LEU A 42 -24.84 2.61 -48.96
N ALA A 43 -24.34 1.82 -49.91
CA ALA A 43 -23.86 0.47 -49.66
C ALA A 43 -22.68 0.43 -48.66
N ALA A 44 -21.70 1.34 -48.82
CA ALA A 44 -20.56 1.43 -47.90
C ALA A 44 -20.98 1.83 -46.48
N LEU A 45 -21.95 2.75 -46.35
CA LEU A 45 -22.48 3.19 -45.06
C LEU A 45 -23.25 2.07 -44.34
N VAL A 46 -24.06 1.30 -45.09
CA VAL A 46 -24.75 0.12 -44.55
C VAL A 46 -23.74 -0.95 -44.12
N ALA A 47 -22.71 -1.21 -44.92
CA ALA A 47 -21.65 -2.18 -44.57
C ALA A 47 -20.90 -1.76 -43.27
N ALA A 48 -20.63 -0.48 -43.09
CA ALA A 48 -20.00 0.05 -41.88
C ALA A 48 -20.89 -0.11 -40.63
N LEU A 49 -22.19 0.17 -40.75
CA LEU A 49 -23.15 0.00 -39.66
C LEU A 49 -23.33 -1.48 -39.27
N VAL A 50 -23.40 -2.37 -40.26
CA VAL A 50 -23.49 -3.82 -40.03
C VAL A 50 -22.19 -4.34 -39.39
N GLY A 51 -21.03 -3.93 -39.88
CA GLY A 51 -19.72 -4.29 -39.30
C GLY A 51 -19.57 -3.80 -37.86
N GLY A 52 -19.97 -2.56 -37.57
CA GLY A 52 -19.98 -2.00 -36.22
C GLY A 52 -20.95 -2.74 -35.28
N GLY A 53 -22.14 -3.09 -35.75
CA GLY A 53 -23.13 -3.86 -35.00
C GLY A 53 -22.64 -5.28 -34.68
N ILE A 54 -22.05 -5.97 -35.66
CA ILE A 54 -21.44 -7.29 -35.47
C ILE A 54 -20.29 -7.22 -34.47
N TRP A 55 -19.41 -6.21 -34.59
CA TRP A 55 -18.30 -6.03 -33.66
C TRP A 55 -18.78 -5.78 -32.22
N TYR A 56 -19.78 -4.92 -32.05
CA TYR A 56 -20.39 -4.65 -30.74
C TYR A 56 -21.07 -5.90 -30.16
N GLY A 57 -21.81 -6.65 -30.99
CA GLY A 57 -22.46 -7.90 -30.61
C GLY A 57 -21.46 -8.99 -30.19
N VAL A 58 -20.38 -9.17 -30.97
CA VAL A 58 -19.30 -10.13 -30.64
C VAL A 58 -18.58 -9.71 -29.36
N ARG A 59 -18.29 -8.42 -29.18
CA ARG A 59 -17.67 -7.90 -27.95
C ARG A 59 -18.56 -8.11 -26.73
N TRP A 60 -19.86 -7.87 -26.87
CA TRP A 60 -20.85 -8.11 -25.82
C TRP A 60 -21.01 -9.60 -25.50
N TYR A 61 -21.04 -10.46 -26.51
CA TYR A 61 -21.15 -11.90 -26.35
C TYR A 61 -19.90 -12.53 -25.73
N ARG A 62 -18.69 -12.10 -26.14
CA ARG A 62 -17.43 -12.52 -25.51
C ARG A 62 -17.33 -12.06 -24.05
N GLY A 63 -17.86 -10.87 -23.73
CA GLY A 63 -17.97 -10.37 -22.36
C GLY A 63 -18.89 -11.24 -21.48
N ARG A 64 -19.99 -11.75 -22.03
CA ARG A 64 -20.91 -12.66 -21.32
C ARG A 64 -20.39 -14.09 -21.19
N ARG A 65 -19.64 -14.60 -22.17
CA ARG A 65 -19.11 -15.98 -22.13
C ARG A 65 -17.95 -16.15 -21.13
N ALA A 66 -17.19 -15.08 -20.86
CA ALA A 66 -16.16 -15.07 -19.82
C ALA A 66 -16.73 -15.30 -18.41
N SER A 67 -17.95 -14.84 -18.12
CA SER A 67 -18.62 -15.10 -16.84
C SER A 67 -19.15 -16.53 -16.72
N ARG A 68 -19.59 -17.14 -17.82
CA ARG A 68 -20.12 -18.52 -17.81
C ARG A 68 -19.04 -19.60 -17.83
N ALA A 69 -17.87 -19.32 -18.41
CA ALA A 69 -16.72 -20.24 -18.33
C ALA A 69 -16.21 -20.38 -16.88
N MET A 70 -16.32 -19.30 -16.09
CA MET A 70 -15.92 -19.26 -14.69
C MET A 70 -16.85 -20.08 -13.79
N GLU A 71 -18.16 -20.13 -14.07
CA GLU A 71 -19.12 -20.99 -13.35
C GLU A 71 -18.96 -22.49 -13.69
N ALA A 72 -18.55 -22.83 -14.90
CA ALA A 72 -18.33 -24.21 -15.32
C ALA A 72 -17.02 -24.82 -14.75
N GLU A 73 -15.99 -24.00 -14.53
CA GLU A 73 -14.72 -24.42 -13.93
C GLU A 73 -14.88 -24.61 -12.40
N ILE A 74 -15.65 -23.74 -11.73
CA ILE A 74 -15.96 -23.83 -10.29
C ILE A 74 -16.86 -25.03 -9.95
N SER A 75 -17.70 -25.50 -10.88
CA SER A 75 -18.57 -26.68 -10.66
C SER A 75 -17.92 -28.01 -11.08
N GLY A 76 -16.88 -27.99 -11.93
CA GLY A 76 -16.19 -29.20 -12.39
C GLY A 76 -15.15 -29.76 -11.42
N GLU A 77 -14.51 -28.92 -10.60
CA GLU A 77 -13.50 -29.37 -9.62
C GLU A 77 -14.11 -29.90 -8.31
N ALA A 78 -15.41 -29.68 -8.05
CA ALA A 78 -16.05 -30.11 -6.81
C ALA A 78 -16.47 -31.60 -6.77
N VAL A 79 -16.32 -32.37 -7.86
CA VAL A 79 -16.78 -33.79 -7.93
C VAL A 79 -15.65 -34.81 -8.12
N ALA A 80 -14.38 -34.41 -8.19
CA ALA A 80 -13.26 -35.33 -8.37
C ALA A 80 -12.19 -35.23 -7.27
N ALA A 81 -12.55 -35.54 -6.03
CA ALA A 81 -11.57 -35.73 -4.95
C ALA A 81 -11.93 -36.93 -4.06
N ALA A 82 -11.50 -38.12 -4.46
CA ALA A 82 -11.04 -39.24 -3.63
C ALA A 82 -10.46 -40.34 -4.56
N PRO A 83 -9.28 -40.92 -4.27
CA PRO A 83 -9.22 -41.94 -3.22
C PRO A 83 -8.03 -41.83 -2.26
N VAL A 84 -8.20 -42.55 -1.14
CA VAL A 84 -7.25 -42.78 -0.05
C VAL A 84 -6.19 -43.82 -0.45
N ALA A 85 -4.92 -43.53 -0.17
CA ALA A 85 -3.81 -44.45 0.18
C ALA A 85 -2.59 -43.54 0.48
N GLY A 86 -1.68 -43.76 1.42
CA GLY A 86 -1.23 -44.94 2.15
C GLY A 86 0.29 -44.76 2.39
N ALA A 87 0.76 -45.14 3.58
CA ALA A 87 2.09 -44.99 4.15
C ALA A 87 3.34 -45.13 3.24
N GLY A 88 4.43 -44.42 3.62
CA GLY A 88 5.80 -44.74 3.22
C GLY A 88 6.83 -43.66 3.58
N ALA A 89 7.80 -43.98 4.43
CA ALA A 89 8.92 -43.11 4.81
C ALA A 89 10.03 -43.09 3.73
N THR A 90 10.73 -41.95 3.55
CA THR A 90 12.21 -41.78 3.48
C THR A 90 12.63 -40.38 2.97
N ASP A 91 13.75 -39.90 3.52
CA ASP A 91 14.71 -38.86 3.03
C ASP A 91 14.44 -37.34 3.04
N GLY A 92 15.38 -36.61 3.65
CA GLY A 92 15.37 -35.17 3.92
C GLY A 92 15.64 -34.25 2.71
N SER A 93 15.77 -34.78 1.49
CA SER A 93 15.79 -33.98 0.26
C SER A 93 14.40 -33.50 -0.15
N ASP A 94 13.36 -34.24 0.23
CA ASP A 94 11.98 -34.00 -0.22
C ASP A 94 11.32 -32.86 0.57
N ALA A 95 11.79 -32.59 1.80
CA ALA A 95 11.33 -31.45 2.60
C ALA A 95 11.65 -30.10 1.94
N SER A 96 12.80 -29.97 1.26
CA SER A 96 13.17 -28.74 0.54
C SER A 96 12.39 -28.59 -0.76
N ALA A 97 12.06 -29.69 -1.43
CA ALA A 97 11.22 -29.70 -2.62
C ALA A 97 9.75 -29.35 -2.28
N ALA A 98 9.22 -29.92 -1.19
CA ALA A 98 7.89 -29.61 -0.65
C ALA A 98 7.78 -28.13 -0.24
N ALA A 99 8.76 -27.61 0.50
CA ALA A 99 8.77 -26.19 0.88
C ALA A 99 8.86 -25.24 -0.33
N ARG A 100 9.63 -25.60 -1.37
CA ARG A 100 9.67 -24.83 -2.64
C ARG A 100 8.37 -24.93 -3.42
N ALA A 101 7.73 -26.09 -3.43
CA ALA A 101 6.42 -26.28 -4.05
C ALA A 101 5.36 -25.43 -3.35
N GLU A 102 5.38 -25.37 -2.02
CA GLU A 102 4.47 -24.56 -1.21
C GLU A 102 4.68 -23.05 -1.42
N VAL A 103 5.94 -22.59 -1.44
CA VAL A 103 6.29 -21.19 -1.76
C VAL A 103 5.87 -20.82 -3.19
N ASN A 104 6.05 -21.72 -4.16
CA ASN A 104 5.63 -21.50 -5.54
C ASN A 104 4.10 -21.47 -5.67
N ALA A 105 3.37 -22.32 -4.93
CA ALA A 105 1.92 -22.29 -4.88
C ALA A 105 1.38 -20.99 -4.27
N ILE A 106 2.00 -20.50 -3.19
CA ILE A 106 1.67 -19.18 -2.59
C ILE A 106 1.93 -18.07 -3.61
N ARG A 107 3.06 -18.11 -4.32
CA ARG A 107 3.40 -17.12 -5.35
C ARG A 107 2.40 -17.13 -6.50
N GLU A 108 2.01 -18.30 -7.01
CA GLU A 108 0.99 -18.42 -8.05
C GLU A 108 -0.37 -17.92 -7.57
N SER A 109 -0.77 -18.28 -6.35
CA SER A 109 -2.01 -17.79 -5.72
C SER A 109 -2.01 -16.27 -5.60
N MET A 110 -0.90 -15.66 -5.14
CA MET A 110 -0.76 -14.21 -5.08
C MET A 110 -0.77 -13.56 -6.47
N LEU A 111 -0.10 -14.14 -7.46
CA LEU A 111 -0.10 -13.63 -8.84
C LEU A 111 -1.49 -13.73 -9.48
N LYS A 112 -2.23 -14.81 -9.21
CA LYS A 112 -3.62 -15.01 -9.65
C LYS A 112 -4.56 -14.02 -8.97
N ALA A 113 -4.37 -13.74 -7.68
CA ALA A 113 -5.09 -12.69 -6.95
C ALA A 113 -4.79 -11.30 -7.52
N ILE A 114 -3.52 -10.98 -7.79
CA ILE A 114 -3.12 -9.70 -8.42
C ILE A 114 -3.68 -9.58 -9.83
N ALA A 115 -3.65 -10.64 -10.64
CA ALA A 115 -4.23 -10.66 -11.98
C ALA A 115 -5.75 -10.50 -11.94
N THR A 116 -6.41 -11.08 -10.94
CA THR A 116 -7.85 -10.92 -10.69
C THR A 116 -8.18 -9.49 -10.28
N ILE A 117 -7.39 -8.87 -9.41
CA ILE A 117 -7.53 -7.46 -9.02
C ILE A 117 -7.31 -6.54 -10.23
N LYS A 118 -6.28 -6.81 -11.05
CA LYS A 118 -5.91 -6.04 -12.23
C LYS A 118 -6.88 -6.19 -13.40
N GLY A 119 -7.52 -7.37 -13.52
CA GLY A 119 -8.56 -7.66 -14.51
C GLY A 119 -9.96 -7.25 -14.06
N SER A 120 -10.22 -7.23 -12.75
CA SER A 120 -11.44 -6.65 -12.21
C SER A 120 -11.41 -5.14 -12.46
N ARG A 121 -12.51 -4.59 -12.96
CA ARG A 121 -12.68 -3.14 -13.11
C ARG A 121 -12.83 -2.43 -11.74
N MET A 122 -12.24 -2.95 -10.66
CA MET A 122 -12.22 -2.30 -9.34
C MET A 122 -11.25 -1.11 -9.25
N GLY A 123 -10.32 -0.96 -10.21
CA GLY A 123 -9.28 0.09 -10.14
C GLY A 123 -9.33 1.19 -11.21
N MET A 124 -10.24 1.12 -12.20
CA MET A 124 -10.25 2.05 -13.35
C MET A 124 -11.60 2.74 -13.59
N VAL A 125 -12.27 3.16 -12.52
CA VAL A 125 -13.32 4.18 -12.63
C VAL A 125 -13.17 5.12 -11.46
N SER A 126 -13.14 6.43 -11.74
CA SER A 126 -12.96 7.51 -10.77
C SER A 126 -14.14 7.70 -9.80
N GLY A 127 -14.79 6.61 -9.38
CA GLY A 127 -15.87 6.54 -8.39
C GLY A 127 -15.64 5.52 -7.27
N ALA A 128 -14.49 4.83 -7.24
CA ALA A 128 -14.19 3.72 -6.34
C ALA A 128 -13.90 4.06 -4.86
N ARG A 129 -14.28 5.26 -4.38
CA ARG A 129 -14.30 5.51 -2.92
C ARG A 129 -15.43 4.76 -2.22
N ALA A 130 -16.43 4.28 -2.95
CA ALA A 130 -17.62 3.69 -2.35
C ALA A 130 -17.52 2.21 -1.98
N LEU A 131 -16.64 1.42 -2.62
CA LEU A 131 -16.65 -0.04 -2.47
C LEU A 131 -15.93 -0.53 -1.21
N TYR A 132 -14.85 0.14 -0.78
CA TYR A 132 -14.03 -0.30 0.36
C TYR A 132 -14.68 -0.07 1.73
N GLU A 133 -15.65 0.84 1.83
CA GLU A 133 -16.29 1.22 3.10
C GLU A 133 -17.52 0.34 3.43
N LEU A 134 -18.10 -0.33 2.44
CA LEU A 134 -19.32 -1.14 2.60
C LEU A 134 -19.20 -2.31 3.60
N PRO A 135 -18.09 -3.09 3.60
CA PRO A 135 -17.91 -4.17 4.57
C PRO A 135 -17.78 -3.66 6.01
N TRP A 136 -17.16 -2.49 6.20
CA TRP A 136 -16.94 -1.93 7.53
C TRP A 136 -18.22 -1.47 8.22
N PHE A 137 -19.26 -1.10 7.46
CA PHE A 137 -20.57 -0.82 8.06
C PHE A 137 -21.16 -2.04 8.75
N GLN A 138 -20.95 -3.25 8.21
CA GLN A 138 -21.42 -4.47 8.87
C GLN A 138 -20.70 -4.70 10.20
N VAL A 139 -19.39 -4.42 10.25
CA VAL A 139 -18.61 -4.52 11.48
C VAL A 139 -19.09 -3.53 12.52
N PHE A 140 -19.22 -2.25 12.15
CA PHE A 140 -19.57 -1.20 13.12
C PHE A 140 -21.02 -1.29 13.58
N ASP A 141 -21.94 -1.73 12.71
CA ASP A 141 -23.37 -1.78 13.05
C ASP A 141 -23.78 -3.12 13.65
N LYS A 142 -23.29 -4.25 13.11
CA LYS A 142 -23.68 -5.60 13.54
C LYS A 142 -22.66 -6.29 14.42
N GLY A 143 -21.42 -5.81 14.47
CA GLY A 143 -20.34 -6.45 15.23
C GLY A 143 -19.91 -7.79 14.65
N VAL A 144 -20.29 -8.12 13.41
CA VAL A 144 -19.92 -9.36 12.73
C VAL A 144 -19.55 -9.10 11.27
N MET A 145 -18.67 -9.92 10.71
CA MET A 145 -18.33 -9.92 9.28
C MET A 145 -18.06 -11.34 8.81
N ASP A 146 -18.57 -11.71 7.64
CA ASP A 146 -18.22 -12.97 7.00
C ASP A 146 -16.85 -12.86 6.31
N ASP A 147 -15.99 -13.86 6.52
CA ASP A 147 -14.74 -13.97 5.78
C ASP A 147 -14.96 -14.46 4.33
N ALA A 148 -13.88 -14.59 3.55
CA ALA A 148 -13.96 -15.05 2.17
C ALA A 148 -14.44 -16.51 2.01
N GLU A 149 -14.42 -17.29 3.09
CA GLU A 149 -14.88 -18.68 3.16
C GLU A 149 -16.32 -18.78 3.70
N GLY A 150 -16.96 -17.64 4.02
CA GLY A 150 -18.32 -17.56 4.55
C GLY A 150 -18.43 -17.85 6.05
N ARG A 151 -17.32 -17.80 6.79
CA ARG A 151 -17.33 -17.93 8.26
C ARG A 151 -17.61 -16.59 8.89
N GLU A 152 -18.56 -16.56 9.82
CA GLU A 152 -18.87 -15.37 10.61
C GLU A 152 -17.75 -15.09 11.62
N ILE A 153 -17.19 -13.89 11.58
CA ILE A 153 -16.17 -13.39 12.52
C ILE A 153 -16.81 -12.36 13.45
N ASP A 154 -16.66 -12.57 14.76
CA ASP A 154 -17.20 -11.68 15.81
C ASP A 154 -16.22 -10.55 16.16
N PHE A 155 -16.69 -9.30 16.03
CA PHE A 155 -15.99 -8.07 16.35
C PHE A 155 -16.55 -7.34 17.59
N ARG A 156 -17.57 -7.87 18.27
CA ARG A 156 -18.26 -7.18 19.39
C ARG A 156 -17.34 -6.79 20.54
N ASN A 157 -16.29 -7.59 20.79
CA ASN A 157 -15.28 -7.34 21.82
C ASN A 157 -13.93 -6.90 21.23
N THR A 158 -13.95 -6.18 20.11
CA THR A 158 -12.75 -5.73 19.41
C THR A 158 -12.68 -4.20 19.36
N ILE A 159 -11.54 -3.65 19.80
CA ILE A 159 -11.23 -2.23 19.58
C ILE A 159 -10.64 -2.08 18.18
N ILE A 160 -11.33 -1.34 17.33
CA ILE A 160 -10.87 -1.07 15.96
C ILE A 160 -10.15 0.27 15.94
N ILE A 161 -8.86 0.22 15.60
CA ILE A 161 -8.02 1.42 15.43
C ILE A 161 -7.70 1.57 13.95
N ALA A 162 -8.15 2.68 13.38
CA ALA A 162 -7.81 3.08 12.01
C ALA A 162 -6.88 4.29 12.05
N THR A 163 -5.83 4.28 11.23
CA THR A 163 -4.87 5.38 11.11
C THR A 163 -4.91 5.97 9.71
N SER A 164 -4.68 7.27 9.59
CA SER A 164 -4.70 7.99 8.33
C SER A 164 -3.75 9.18 8.38
N ASN A 165 -3.05 9.43 7.27
CA ASN A 165 -2.22 10.62 7.09
C ASN A 165 -3.00 11.80 6.48
N VAL A 166 -4.33 11.68 6.37
CA VAL A 166 -5.17 12.79 5.87
C VAL A 166 -5.10 13.93 6.86
N GLY A 167 -4.79 15.14 6.39
CA GLY A 167 -4.71 16.31 7.25
C GLY A 167 -3.35 16.56 7.91
N SER A 168 -2.34 15.72 7.67
CA SER A 168 -1.01 15.89 8.29
C SER A 168 -0.40 17.27 8.06
N ALA A 169 -0.52 17.83 6.86
CA ALA A 169 0.03 19.16 6.55
C ALA A 169 -0.67 20.29 7.32
N ALA A 170 -2.01 20.25 7.42
CA ALA A 170 -2.76 21.27 8.17
C ALA A 170 -2.56 21.13 9.68
N MET A 171 -2.48 19.90 10.17
CA MET A 171 -2.14 19.60 11.56
C MET A 171 -0.75 20.16 11.89
N MET A 172 0.25 19.85 11.06
CA MET A 172 1.60 20.37 11.25
C MET A 172 1.61 21.90 11.26
N GLN A 173 0.99 22.54 10.28
CA GLN A 173 0.93 24.00 10.21
C GLN A 173 0.24 24.64 11.42
N ALA A 174 -0.79 24.00 11.97
CA ALA A 174 -1.52 24.52 13.12
C ALA A 174 -0.73 24.43 14.44
N CYS A 175 0.19 23.47 14.53
CA CYS A 175 0.99 23.17 15.72
C CYS A 175 2.45 23.66 15.64
N LEU A 176 2.97 23.96 14.45
CA LEU A 176 4.37 24.34 14.25
C LEU A 176 4.72 25.64 14.99
N ASN A 177 5.90 25.66 15.62
CA ASN A 177 6.45 26.81 16.34
C ASN A 177 5.56 27.38 17.45
N LYS A 178 4.60 26.60 17.96
CA LYS A 178 3.77 27.00 19.10
C LYS A 178 4.23 26.29 20.37
N PRO A 179 4.33 27.00 21.50
CA PRO A 179 4.56 26.37 22.79
C PRO A 179 3.33 25.54 23.19
N ALA A 180 3.52 24.59 24.12
CA ALA A 180 2.52 23.59 24.48
C ALA A 180 1.21 24.18 25.00
N ASP A 181 1.27 25.34 25.66
CA ASP A 181 0.14 26.10 26.19
C ASP A 181 -0.69 26.81 25.11
N GLN A 182 -0.16 26.94 23.90
CA GLN A 182 -0.81 27.59 22.75
C GLN A 182 -1.19 26.60 21.64
N LEU A 183 -1.02 25.30 21.89
CA LEU A 183 -1.45 24.28 20.95
C LEU A 183 -2.99 24.24 20.87
N PRO A 184 -3.57 24.08 19.67
CA PRO A 184 -5.01 23.95 19.53
C PRO A 184 -5.54 22.73 20.31
N THR A 185 -6.76 22.83 20.83
CA THR A 185 -7.39 21.70 21.51
C THR A 185 -7.70 20.56 20.52
N PRO A 186 -7.91 19.32 21.00
CA PRO A 186 -8.31 18.22 20.13
C PRO A 186 -9.59 18.52 19.34
N GLU A 187 -10.54 19.26 19.90
CA GLU A 187 -11.78 19.68 19.25
C GLU A 187 -11.51 20.68 18.12
N GLU A 188 -10.66 21.68 18.35
CA GLU A 188 -10.26 22.66 17.33
C GLU A 188 -9.51 21.98 16.17
N LEU A 189 -8.66 21.00 16.47
CA LEU A 189 -8.00 20.17 15.46
C LEU A 189 -9.00 19.30 14.70
N GLU A 190 -9.99 18.71 15.38
CA GLU A 190 -11.04 17.92 14.73
C GLU A 190 -11.81 18.77 13.71
N GLU A 191 -12.18 20.01 14.08
CA GLU A 191 -12.84 20.96 13.19
C GLU A 191 -11.94 21.37 12.01
N LEU A 192 -10.67 21.65 12.26
CA LEU A 192 -9.68 21.98 11.22
C LEU A 192 -9.52 20.84 10.20
N LEU A 193 -9.52 19.59 10.67
CA LEU A 193 -9.29 18.40 9.84
C LEU A 193 -10.57 17.94 9.11
N ARG A 194 -11.75 18.29 9.61
CA ARG A 194 -13.07 17.85 9.09
C ARG A 194 -13.23 18.07 7.58
N PRO A 195 -12.89 19.23 6.97
CA PRO A 195 -13.03 19.43 5.52
C PRO A 195 -12.16 18.47 4.71
N GLN A 196 -10.97 18.12 5.20
CA GLN A 196 -10.05 17.22 4.51
C GLN A 196 -10.49 15.76 4.65
N LEU A 197 -10.98 15.38 5.83
CA LEU A 197 -11.55 14.07 6.09
C LEU A 197 -12.80 13.83 5.24
N MET A 198 -13.72 14.80 5.14
CA MET A 198 -14.94 14.70 4.32
C MET A 198 -14.67 14.64 2.81
N ARG A 199 -13.51 15.14 2.36
CA ARG A 199 -13.07 14.99 0.96
C ARG A 199 -12.58 13.57 0.67
N GLN A 200 -12.09 12.84 1.67
CA GLN A 200 -11.49 11.52 1.51
C GLN A 200 -12.44 10.38 1.87
N PHE A 201 -13.19 10.54 2.96
CA PHE A 201 -14.07 9.53 3.56
C PHE A 201 -15.53 9.99 3.51
N LYS A 202 -16.46 9.04 3.40
CA LYS A 202 -17.89 9.39 3.45
C LYS A 202 -18.32 9.81 4.86
N PRO A 203 -19.27 10.76 4.98
CA PRO A 203 -19.82 11.17 6.28
C PRO A 203 -20.36 10.01 7.12
N ALA A 204 -20.99 9.00 6.48
CA ALA A 204 -21.54 7.85 7.17
C ALA A 204 -20.47 6.98 7.86
N PHE A 205 -19.28 6.89 7.26
CA PHE A 205 -18.13 6.16 7.83
C PHE A 205 -17.53 6.96 8.99
N LEU A 206 -17.29 8.26 8.78
CA LEU A 206 -16.77 9.14 9.82
C LEU A 206 -17.70 9.27 11.03
N GLY A 207 -19.02 9.22 10.83
CA GLY A 207 -20.01 9.27 11.92
C GLY A 207 -20.00 8.05 12.84
N ARG A 208 -19.31 6.96 12.46
CA ARG A 208 -19.12 5.74 13.29
C ARG A 208 -17.76 5.70 13.98
N MET A 209 -16.94 6.74 13.83
CA MET A 209 -15.60 6.82 14.38
C MET A 209 -15.46 8.05 15.26
N LYS A 210 -14.71 7.91 16.36
CA LYS A 210 -14.19 9.08 17.07
C LYS A 210 -12.85 9.45 16.47
N ILE A 211 -12.74 10.66 15.93
CA ILE A 211 -11.49 11.18 15.40
C ILE A 211 -10.60 11.56 16.58
N VAL A 212 -9.36 11.09 16.57
CA VAL A 212 -8.33 11.41 17.57
C VAL A 212 -7.13 12.00 16.85
N PRO A 213 -6.96 13.34 16.86
CA PRO A 213 -5.79 14.00 16.28
C PRO A 213 -4.53 13.66 17.08
N PHE A 214 -3.42 13.39 16.39
CA PHE A 214 -2.11 13.19 17.00
C PHE A 214 -1.26 14.45 16.79
N TYR A 215 -0.77 15.03 17.88
CA TYR A 215 0.14 16.17 17.84
C TYR A 215 1.49 15.79 17.22
N PRO A 216 2.21 16.74 16.60
CA PRO A 216 3.58 16.53 16.19
C PRO A 216 4.46 16.19 17.40
N LEU A 217 5.50 15.40 17.17
CA LEU A 217 6.45 15.06 18.22
C LEU A 217 7.34 16.26 18.52
N GLY A 218 7.27 16.79 19.74
CA GLY A 218 8.24 17.76 20.25
C GLY A 218 9.55 17.12 20.68
N ASP A 219 10.54 17.96 20.98
CA ASP A 219 11.91 17.54 21.33
C ASP A 219 11.97 16.59 22.54
N GLU A 220 11.19 16.86 23.59
CA GLU A 220 11.13 16.01 24.78
C GLU A 220 10.58 14.61 24.48
N ALA A 221 9.55 14.53 23.63
CA ALA A 221 8.97 13.27 23.20
C ALA A 221 9.94 12.50 22.30
N LEU A 222 10.65 13.19 21.38
CA LEU A 222 11.69 12.59 20.56
C LEU A 222 12.85 12.06 21.41
N ALA A 223 13.33 12.82 22.38
CA ALA A 223 14.38 12.38 23.32
C ALA A 223 13.96 11.10 24.08
N SER A 224 12.71 11.06 24.55
CA SER A 224 12.14 9.88 25.21
C SER A 224 12.08 8.66 24.26
N ILE A 225 11.68 8.87 23.00
CA ILE A 225 11.65 7.82 21.98
C ILE A 225 13.06 7.30 21.68
N ILE A 226 14.05 8.20 21.57
CA ILE A 226 15.47 7.82 21.38
C ILE A 226 15.91 6.93 22.55
N GLY A 227 15.62 7.32 23.79
CA GLY A 227 15.91 6.53 24.99
C GLY A 227 15.30 5.13 24.94
N LEU A 228 14.01 5.01 24.59
CA LEU A 228 13.32 3.73 24.44
C LEU A 228 13.97 2.84 23.37
N LYS A 229 14.38 3.42 22.24
CA LYS A 229 15.05 2.68 21.16
C LYS A 229 16.45 2.20 21.59
N LEU A 230 17.22 3.05 22.26
CA LEU A 230 18.53 2.69 22.82
C LEU A 230 18.41 1.59 23.89
N ALA A 231 17.38 1.64 24.74
CA ALA A 231 17.11 0.59 25.73
C ALA A 231 16.82 -0.76 25.04
N ARG A 232 16.04 -0.75 23.94
CA ARG A 232 15.78 -1.96 23.15
C ARG A 232 17.04 -2.49 22.47
N ILE A 233 17.93 -1.62 22.00
CA ILE A 233 19.25 -2.02 21.49
C ILE A 233 20.06 -2.70 22.61
N GLY A 234 20.11 -2.08 23.80
CA GLY A 234 20.82 -2.66 24.93
C GLY A 234 20.28 -4.02 25.38
N GLN A 235 18.96 -4.22 25.31
CA GLN A 235 18.36 -5.53 25.57
C GLN A 235 18.85 -6.57 24.55
N ARG A 236 18.83 -6.25 23.25
CA ARG A 236 19.33 -7.15 22.19
C ARG A 236 20.82 -7.49 22.36
N VAL A 237 21.64 -6.53 22.78
CA VAL A 237 23.08 -6.76 23.04
C VAL A 237 23.27 -7.73 24.21
N ARG A 238 22.52 -7.57 25.30
CA ARG A 238 22.55 -8.50 26.43
C ARG A 238 22.12 -9.91 26.02
N ASP A 239 21.00 -10.02 25.31
CA ASP A 239 20.42 -11.31 24.94
C ASP A 239 21.33 -12.11 24.00
N ASN A 240 21.97 -11.44 23.03
CA ASN A 240 22.78 -12.11 22.00
C ASN A 240 24.26 -12.28 22.36
N HIS A 241 24.82 -11.37 23.16
CA HIS A 241 26.28 -11.32 23.41
C HIS A 241 26.65 -11.36 24.89
N GLN A 242 25.68 -11.40 25.80
CA GLN A 242 25.92 -11.32 27.26
C GLN A 242 26.74 -10.08 27.66
N ALA A 243 26.66 -9.02 26.86
CA ALA A 243 27.42 -7.79 27.02
C ALA A 243 26.56 -6.66 27.60
N GLU A 244 27.16 -5.80 28.40
CA GLU A 244 26.50 -4.60 28.92
C GLU A 244 26.47 -3.49 27.85
N PHE A 245 25.32 -2.86 27.63
CA PHE A 245 25.19 -1.69 26.76
C PHE A 245 24.90 -0.45 27.59
N SER A 246 25.69 0.60 27.38
CA SER A 246 25.52 1.90 28.04
C SER A 246 25.72 3.04 27.04
N TYR A 247 25.03 4.16 27.26
CA TYR A 247 25.17 5.34 26.42
C TYR A 247 25.29 6.62 27.25
N GLU A 248 25.96 7.62 26.69
CA GLU A 248 26.07 8.96 27.29
C GLU A 248 24.89 9.85 26.86
N PRO A 249 24.45 10.81 27.70
CA PRO A 249 23.40 11.76 27.34
C PRO A 249 23.69 12.52 26.04
N SER A 250 24.97 12.78 25.76
CA SER A 250 25.45 13.41 24.52
C SER A 250 25.00 12.68 23.25
N LEU A 251 24.79 11.36 23.32
CA LEU A 251 24.27 10.58 22.20
C LEU A 251 22.83 10.97 21.88
N VAL A 252 21.98 11.14 22.89
CA VAL A 252 20.57 11.50 22.71
C VAL A 252 20.46 12.89 22.08
N GLU A 253 21.23 13.86 22.58
CA GLU A 253 21.33 15.21 22.03
C GLU A 253 21.81 15.20 20.57
N ALA A 254 22.85 14.41 20.26
CA ALA A 254 23.39 14.32 18.91
C ALA A 254 22.40 13.67 17.91
N VAL A 255 21.62 12.68 18.34
CA VAL A 255 20.57 12.07 17.52
C VAL A 255 19.42 13.05 17.33
N LEU A 256 19.00 13.75 18.39
CA LEU A 256 17.92 14.75 18.34
C LEU A 256 18.27 15.90 17.39
N ALA A 257 19.49 16.43 17.47
CA ALA A 257 19.97 17.52 16.60
C ALA A 257 19.99 17.14 15.10
N ARG A 258 20.02 15.83 14.78
CA ARG A 258 19.94 15.31 13.41
C ARG A 258 18.51 15.05 12.94
N CYS A 259 17.51 15.08 13.84
CA CYS A 259 16.10 14.79 13.54
C CYS A 259 15.31 16.02 13.06
N THR A 260 15.96 17.01 12.45
CA THR A 260 15.37 18.32 12.12
C THR A 260 14.37 18.30 10.95
N GLU A 261 14.23 17.18 10.24
CA GLU A 261 13.21 17.05 9.20
C GLU A 261 11.82 16.87 9.83
N VAL A 262 11.12 18.00 9.98
CA VAL A 262 9.77 18.18 10.55
C VAL A 262 8.74 17.17 10.02
N ASP A 263 8.90 16.66 8.79
CA ASP A 263 7.95 15.73 8.16
C ASP A 263 8.20 14.23 8.48
N SER A 264 9.36 13.89 9.05
CA SER A 264 9.79 12.50 9.21
C SER A 264 9.46 11.90 10.59
N GLY A 265 9.17 12.75 11.58
CA GLY A 265 8.89 12.35 12.97
C GLY A 265 9.93 11.37 13.53
N ALA A 266 9.47 10.43 14.37
CA ALA A 266 10.34 9.41 14.97
C ALA A 266 10.98 8.43 13.97
N ARG A 267 10.59 8.43 12.69
CA ARG A 267 11.20 7.56 11.67
C ARG A 267 12.63 7.98 11.36
N SER A 268 12.96 9.27 11.46
CA SER A 268 14.34 9.73 11.32
C SER A 268 15.24 9.18 12.41
N VAL A 269 14.71 9.00 13.63
CA VAL A 269 15.43 8.33 14.71
C VAL A 269 15.78 6.90 14.30
N ASP A 270 14.83 6.15 13.74
CA ASP A 270 15.11 4.80 13.23
C ASP A 270 16.14 4.79 12.12
N HIS A 271 16.10 5.78 11.22
CA HIS A 271 17.07 5.88 10.14
C HIS A 271 18.49 6.15 10.67
N ILE A 272 18.66 7.06 11.63
CA ILE A 272 19.96 7.38 12.22
C ILE A 272 20.50 6.21 13.04
N LEU A 273 19.65 5.58 13.86
CA LEU A 273 20.08 4.48 14.72
C LEU A 273 20.38 3.20 13.92
N ASN A 274 19.53 2.83 12.96
CA ASN A 274 19.75 1.61 12.16
C ASN A 274 20.70 1.82 10.98
N GLY A 275 20.79 3.03 10.44
CA GLY A 275 21.61 3.36 9.27
C GLY A 275 23.04 3.77 9.62
N THR A 276 23.31 4.23 10.84
CA THR A 276 24.64 4.70 11.24
C THR A 276 25.12 4.01 12.51
N LEU A 277 24.36 4.12 13.62
CA LEU A 277 24.81 3.65 14.92
C LEU A 277 25.00 2.11 14.97
N LEU A 278 23.98 1.36 14.58
CA LEU A 278 24.00 -0.10 14.66
C LEU A 278 25.00 -0.76 13.71
N PRO A 279 25.17 -0.31 12.45
CA PRO A 279 26.20 -0.83 11.57
C PRO A 279 27.61 -0.67 12.14
N GLU A 280 27.95 0.50 12.68
CA GLU A 280 29.28 0.76 13.27
C GLU A 280 29.51 -0.09 14.53
N ILE A 281 28.48 -0.30 15.36
CA ILE A 281 28.56 -1.24 16.50
C ILE A 281 28.76 -2.67 15.99
N ALA A 282 28.00 -3.10 14.97
CA ALA A 282 28.08 -4.44 14.44
C ALA A 282 29.46 -4.74 13.85
N GLU A 283 30.05 -3.81 13.11
CA GLU A 283 31.41 -3.95 12.56
C GLU A 283 32.45 -4.10 13.67
N ALA A 284 32.39 -3.25 14.70
CA ALA A 284 33.33 -3.30 15.82
C ALA A 284 33.17 -4.58 16.68
N VAL A 285 31.93 -5.06 16.84
CA VAL A 285 31.61 -6.35 17.48
C VAL A 285 32.19 -7.52 16.67
N LEU A 286 31.97 -7.54 15.35
CA LEU A 286 32.45 -8.60 14.47
C LEU A 286 33.97 -8.66 14.41
N ALA A 287 34.65 -7.52 14.38
CA ALA A 287 36.12 -7.45 14.42
C ALA A 287 36.68 -8.09 15.71
N ARG A 288 36.11 -7.75 16.87
CA ARG A 288 36.47 -8.35 18.17
C ARG A 288 36.24 -9.85 18.20
N MET A 289 35.11 -10.31 17.65
CA MET A 289 34.80 -11.74 17.58
C MET A 289 35.76 -12.50 16.65
N ALA A 290 36.19 -11.89 15.54
CA ALA A 290 37.18 -12.47 14.64
C ALA A 290 38.54 -12.66 15.33
N ASP A 291 38.90 -11.74 16.23
CA ASP A 291 40.11 -11.83 17.07
C ASP A 291 39.96 -12.80 18.27
N GLY A 292 38.80 -13.45 18.42
CA GLY A 292 38.50 -14.35 19.54
C GLY A 292 38.31 -13.64 20.89
N ALA A 293 38.18 -12.31 20.89
CA ALA A 293 37.99 -11.53 22.11
C ALA A 293 36.52 -11.53 22.55
N ALA A 294 36.30 -11.77 23.85
CA ALA A 294 34.98 -11.61 24.45
C ALA A 294 34.58 -10.13 24.48
N ILE A 295 33.27 -9.87 24.39
CA ILE A 295 32.70 -8.53 24.47
C ILE A 295 31.99 -8.42 25.81
N ALA A 296 32.55 -7.66 26.74
CA ALA A 296 31.98 -7.47 28.07
C ALA A 296 31.09 -6.22 28.12
N ARG A 297 31.49 -5.13 27.44
CA ARG A 297 30.75 -3.87 27.50
C ARG A 297 30.87 -3.06 26.20
N ILE A 298 29.74 -2.52 25.76
CA ILE A 298 29.62 -1.54 24.68
C ILE A 298 29.17 -0.22 25.28
N LYS A 299 30.02 0.82 25.19
CA LYS A 299 29.67 2.20 25.55
C LYS A 299 29.61 3.06 24.31
N VAL A 300 28.55 3.84 24.19
CA VAL A 300 28.32 4.77 23.07
C VAL A 300 28.21 6.20 23.58
N GLY A 301 28.87 7.14 22.92
CA GLY A 301 28.70 8.58 23.15
C GLY A 301 28.74 9.37 21.86
N ALA A 302 28.64 10.69 21.96
CA ALA A 302 28.86 11.60 20.83
C ALA A 302 30.02 12.57 21.11
N GLY A 303 30.85 12.82 20.09
CA GLY A 303 31.88 13.85 20.12
C GLY A 303 31.34 15.25 19.83
N ARG A 304 32.19 16.28 19.98
CA ARG A 304 31.82 17.69 19.77
C ARG A 304 31.31 18.02 18.36
N ASN A 305 31.66 17.21 17.36
CA ASN A 305 31.21 17.38 15.98
C ASN A 305 29.95 16.56 15.68
N GLY A 306 29.30 16.02 16.71
CA GLY A 306 28.15 15.11 16.59
C GLY A 306 28.49 13.71 16.12
N GLN A 307 29.75 13.39 15.81
CA GLN A 307 30.17 12.04 15.42
C GLN A 307 30.03 11.05 16.59
N PHE A 308 29.54 9.85 16.32
CA PHE A 308 29.38 8.82 17.33
C PHE A 308 30.75 8.25 17.72
N LYS A 309 30.91 7.97 19.01
CA LYS A 309 32.10 7.36 19.59
C LYS A 309 31.72 6.08 20.27
N TYR A 310 32.51 5.05 20.03
CA TYR A 310 32.28 3.71 20.55
C TYR A 310 33.46 3.28 21.40
N THR A 311 33.18 2.65 22.52
CA THR A 311 34.18 2.00 23.34
C THR A 311 33.67 0.61 23.66
N ILE A 312 34.30 -0.39 23.03
CA ILE A 312 34.02 -1.79 23.28
C ILE A 312 35.15 -2.33 24.15
N LYS A 313 34.78 -2.93 25.29
CA LYS A 313 35.69 -3.64 26.18
C LYS A 313 35.38 -5.11 26.13
#